data_AF-A0A8T4YMR6-F1
#
_entry.id   AF-A0A8T4YMR6-F1
#
_cell.length_a   1.000
_cell.length_b   1.000
_cell.length_c   1.000
_cell.angle_alpha   90.00
_cell.angle_beta   90.00
_cell.angle_gamma   90.00
#
_symmetry.space_group_name_H-M   'P 1'
#
loop_
_entity.id
_entity.type
_entity.pdbx_description
1 polymer ?
#
loop_
_entity_poly.entity_id
_entity_poly.type
_entity_poly.pdbx_seq_one_letter_code
_entity_poly.pdbx_strand_id
1 'polypeptide(L)'
;GTSVSWPNVPGKLGGKGNEGVSALVQQTPYSIGYVEFTYAKKNNLAYGYVKNAAGEFVEPSIESFAKAADYVAVTLPRGDESWSRVSIVDSLAGNTEARGAYPITSFSYILIYKELNVLPNMNEATAKALVEFLWWAIHDGQSFAPDLYYAPLPQSVVKHNEETLRMITYNGQQLHE
;
A
#
# COMPACT_ATOMS: atom_id res chain seq x y z
N GLY A 1 5.61 -13.65 -13.99
CA GLY A 1 6.65 -13.37 -12.97
C GLY A 1 6.48 -11.96 -12.45
N THR A 2 7.07 -11.62 -11.31
CA THR A 2 6.98 -10.28 -10.68
C THR A 2 7.84 -9.20 -11.36
N SER A 3 8.56 -9.56 -12.42
CA SER A 3 9.37 -8.63 -13.20
C SER A 3 8.48 -7.68 -14.00
N VAL A 4 8.60 -6.38 -13.76
CA VAL A 4 7.93 -5.35 -14.56
C VAL A 4 8.50 -5.35 -15.99
N SER A 5 7.61 -5.29 -16.97
CA SER A 5 7.99 -5.15 -18.38
C SER A 5 8.47 -3.72 -18.65
N TRP A 6 9.71 -3.42 -18.28
CA TRP A 6 10.36 -2.16 -18.61
C TRP A 6 10.69 -2.09 -20.11
N PRO A 7 10.53 -0.92 -20.76
CA PRO A 7 10.92 -0.71 -22.15
C PRO A 7 12.31 -1.28 -22.45
N ASN A 8 12.43 -2.01 -23.56
CA ASN A 8 13.70 -2.61 -23.96
C ASN A 8 14.60 -1.54 -24.60
N VAL A 9 15.33 -0.81 -23.76
CA VAL A 9 16.29 0.21 -24.16
C VAL A 9 17.72 -0.27 -23.95
N PRO A 10 18.70 0.18 -24.77
CA PRO A 10 20.11 -0.08 -24.50
C PRO A 10 20.51 0.37 -23.08
N GLY A 11 21.26 -0.46 -22.36
CA GLY A 11 21.67 -0.16 -20.99
C GLY A 11 20.63 -0.45 -19.91
N LYS A 12 19.52 -1.14 -20.23
CA LYS A 12 18.57 -1.62 -19.23
C LYS A 12 19.26 -2.54 -18.20
N LEU A 13 19.06 -2.23 -16.93
CA LEU A 13 19.51 -3.04 -15.79
C LEU A 13 18.31 -3.55 -14.99
N GLY A 14 18.44 -4.72 -14.38
CA GLY A 14 17.42 -5.31 -13.50
C GLY A 14 17.94 -5.43 -12.07
N GLY A 15 17.30 -4.74 -11.14
CA GLY A 15 17.56 -4.88 -9.70
C GLY A 15 16.57 -5.85 -9.04
N LYS A 16 17.04 -6.67 -8.10
CA LYS A 16 16.16 -7.54 -7.30
C LYS A 16 15.63 -6.75 -6.10
N GLY A 17 14.31 -6.58 -6.02
CA GLY A 17 13.65 -5.86 -4.92
C GLY A 17 13.96 -4.36 -4.92
N ASN A 18 13.47 -3.65 -3.90
CA ASN A 18 13.73 -2.21 -3.76
C ASN A 18 15.22 -1.95 -3.53
N GLU A 19 15.88 -2.79 -2.72
CA GLU A 19 17.30 -2.71 -2.38
C GLU A 19 18.18 -2.76 -3.63
N GLY A 20 17.91 -3.74 -4.50
CA GLY A 20 18.69 -3.92 -5.73
C GLY A 20 18.48 -2.77 -6.70
N VAL A 21 17.25 -2.29 -6.86
CA VAL A 21 16.97 -1.15 -7.73
C VAL A 21 17.59 0.14 -7.17
N SER A 22 17.45 0.43 -5.87
CA SER A 22 18.03 1.61 -5.24
C SER A 22 19.56 1.62 -5.33
N ALA A 23 20.21 0.48 -5.14
CA ALA A 23 21.66 0.36 -5.27
C ALA A 23 22.15 0.63 -6.70
N LEU A 24 21.44 0.09 -7.71
CA LEU A 24 21.76 0.36 -9.10
C LEU A 24 21.58 1.83 -9.48
N VAL A 25 20.50 2.48 -9.00
CA VAL A 25 20.28 3.91 -9.22
C VAL A 25 21.42 4.74 -8.61
N GLN A 26 21.84 4.42 -7.39
CA GLN A 26 22.94 5.09 -6.71
C GLN A 26 24.27 4.97 -7.47
N GLN A 27 24.56 3.78 -8.00
CA GLN A 27 25.86 3.46 -8.63
C GLN A 27 25.93 3.83 -10.12
N THR A 28 24.79 4.15 -10.74
CA THR A 28 24.69 4.43 -12.17
C THR A 28 24.30 5.89 -12.40
N PRO A 29 25.25 6.78 -12.71
CA PRO A 29 24.94 8.17 -13.02
C PRO A 29 23.92 8.31 -14.14
N TYR A 30 23.03 9.30 -14.01
CA TYR A 30 21.97 9.61 -14.99
C TYR A 30 20.95 8.48 -15.24
N SER A 31 20.83 7.54 -14.30
CA SER A 31 19.83 6.47 -14.35
C SER A 31 18.49 6.90 -13.74
N ILE A 32 17.44 6.14 -14.05
CA ILE A 32 16.12 6.23 -13.43
C ILE A 32 15.66 4.84 -13.03
N GLY A 33 15.04 4.74 -11.86
CA GLY A 33 14.44 3.52 -11.34
C GLY A 33 13.17 3.83 -10.56
N TYR A 34 12.40 2.81 -10.24
CA TYR A 34 11.20 2.91 -9.41
C TYR A 34 11.43 2.11 -8.13
N VAL A 35 11.26 2.77 -6.99
CA VAL A 35 11.37 2.17 -5.66
C VAL A 35 10.30 2.77 -4.77
N GLU A 36 9.93 2.06 -3.72
CA GLU A 36 9.13 2.61 -2.64
C GLU A 36 9.88 3.79 -1.98
N PHE A 37 9.14 4.80 -1.54
CA PHE A 37 9.67 6.10 -1.12
C PHE A 37 10.66 6.01 0.05
N THR A 38 10.45 5.09 0.99
CA THR A 38 11.37 4.85 2.11
C THR A 38 12.77 4.49 1.63
N TYR A 39 12.90 3.74 0.54
CA TYR A 39 14.21 3.40 -0.02
C TYR A 39 14.89 4.61 -0.67
N ALA A 40 14.13 5.49 -1.30
CA ALA A 40 14.67 6.75 -1.80
C ALA A 40 15.16 7.63 -0.62
N LYS A 41 14.38 7.75 0.45
CA LYS A 41 14.74 8.54 1.63
C LYS A 41 15.95 7.97 2.37
N LYS A 42 15.95 6.67 2.71
CA LYS A 42 17.04 6.02 3.46
C LYS A 42 18.37 6.02 2.71
N ASN A 43 18.34 5.94 1.38
CA ASN A 43 19.55 5.96 0.56
C ASN A 43 19.91 7.37 0.04
N ASN A 44 19.20 8.42 0.46
CA ASN A 44 19.41 9.80 -0.01
C ASN A 44 19.39 9.93 -1.54
N LEU A 45 18.49 9.20 -2.20
CA LEU A 45 18.32 9.28 -3.65
C LEU A 45 17.52 10.53 -4.01
N ALA A 46 17.90 11.17 -5.12
CA ALA A 46 17.04 12.15 -5.75
C ALA A 46 15.76 11.46 -6.26
N TYR A 47 14.62 12.14 -6.14
CA TYR A 47 13.33 11.65 -6.59
C TYR A 47 12.59 12.73 -7.39
N GLY A 48 11.69 12.29 -8.28
CA GLY A 48 10.97 13.16 -9.20
C GLY A 48 9.58 13.55 -8.69
N TYR A 49 9.16 14.75 -9.07
CA TYR A 49 7.78 15.20 -8.97
C TYR A 49 7.01 14.64 -10.16
N VAL A 50 5.80 14.16 -9.94
CA VAL A 50 5.00 13.50 -10.99
C VAL A 50 3.70 14.28 -11.18
N LYS A 51 3.36 14.52 -12.44
CA LYS A 51 2.12 15.22 -12.80
C LYS A 51 0.91 14.36 -12.47
N ASN A 52 0.03 14.83 -11.60
CA ASN A 52 -1.23 14.17 -11.26
C ASN A 52 -2.34 14.50 -12.29
N ALA A 53 -3.51 13.90 -12.11
CA ALA A 53 -4.67 14.12 -12.98
C ALA A 53 -5.26 15.54 -12.89
N ALA A 54 -5.03 16.25 -11.78
CA ALA A 54 -5.36 17.67 -11.62
C ALA A 54 -4.38 18.61 -12.36
N GLY A 55 -3.32 18.06 -12.98
CA GLY A 55 -2.34 18.80 -13.75
C GLY A 55 -1.16 19.36 -12.96
N GLU A 56 -1.05 19.00 -11.68
CA GLU A 56 -0.04 19.50 -10.75
C GLU A 56 1.17 18.55 -10.71
N PHE A 57 2.39 19.08 -10.71
CA PHE A 57 3.57 18.30 -10.38
C PHE A 57 3.67 18.17 -8.86
N VAL A 58 3.36 16.97 -8.35
CA VAL A 58 3.26 16.71 -6.92
C VAL A 58 4.53 16.02 -6.42
N GLU A 59 5.04 16.45 -5.26
CA GLU A 59 6.14 15.78 -4.55
C GLU A 59 5.65 14.47 -3.91
N PRO A 60 6.41 13.37 -3.96
CA PRO A 60 6.12 12.21 -3.12
C PRO A 60 6.32 12.56 -1.64
N SER A 61 5.25 12.45 -0.84
CA SER A 61 5.26 12.72 0.59
C SER A 61 4.13 11.97 1.29
N ILE A 62 4.23 11.79 2.61
CA ILE A 62 3.17 11.17 3.43
C ILE A 62 1.83 11.89 3.17
N GLU A 63 1.83 13.22 3.09
CA GLU A 63 0.61 14.00 2.83
C GLU A 63 0.03 13.72 1.43
N SER A 64 0.87 13.68 0.39
CA SER A 64 0.40 13.44 -0.98
C SER A 64 -0.05 12.00 -1.21
N PHE A 65 0.51 11.03 -0.47
CA PHE A 65 0.04 9.64 -0.46
C PHE A 65 -1.28 9.48 0.27
N ALA A 66 -1.45 10.14 1.43
CA ALA A 66 -2.69 10.13 2.20
C ALA A 66 -3.86 10.68 1.35
N LYS A 67 -3.65 11.81 0.66
CA LYS A 67 -4.64 12.36 -0.28
C LYS A 67 -5.01 11.36 -1.37
N ALA A 68 -4.03 10.71 -1.99
CA ALA A 68 -4.30 9.71 -3.01
C ALA A 68 -5.15 8.54 -2.47
N ALA A 69 -4.87 8.06 -1.25
CA ALA A 69 -5.64 7.02 -0.58
C ALA A 69 -7.07 7.48 -0.23
N ASP A 70 -7.26 8.73 0.20
CA ASP A 70 -8.58 9.30 0.51
C ASP A 70 -9.50 9.29 -0.72
N TYR A 71 -9.00 9.69 -1.88
CA TYR A 71 -9.82 9.77 -3.10
C TYR A 71 -10.36 8.40 -3.58
N VAL A 72 -9.65 7.31 -3.28
CA VAL A 72 -10.07 5.95 -3.70
C VAL A 72 -10.82 5.19 -2.61
N ALA A 73 -10.82 5.68 -1.37
CA ALA A 73 -11.40 4.97 -0.23
C ALA A 73 -12.89 4.67 -0.41
N VAL A 74 -13.62 5.54 -1.12
CA VAL A 74 -15.06 5.40 -1.39
C VAL A 74 -15.40 4.33 -2.42
N THR A 75 -14.41 3.85 -3.19
CA THR A 75 -14.60 2.84 -4.24
C THR A 75 -14.11 1.45 -3.85
N LEU A 76 -13.70 1.27 -2.59
CA LEU A 76 -13.16 -0.01 -2.13
C LEU A 76 -14.25 -1.09 -2.06
N PRO A 77 -14.02 -2.26 -2.68
CA PRO A 77 -14.93 -3.41 -2.57
C PRO A 77 -14.86 -3.96 -1.15
N ARG A 78 -15.88 -4.70 -0.69
CA ARG A 78 -15.84 -5.32 0.63
C ARG A 78 -14.60 -6.21 0.81
N GLY A 79 -14.17 -6.43 2.05
CA GLY A 79 -13.01 -7.27 2.35
C GLY A 79 -13.09 -8.71 1.82
N ASP A 80 -14.30 -9.26 1.66
CA ASP A 80 -14.53 -10.60 1.09
C ASP A 80 -14.88 -10.61 -0.42
N GLU A 81 -14.82 -9.46 -1.08
CA GLU A 81 -15.03 -9.32 -2.53
C GLU A 81 -13.70 -9.27 -3.31
N SER A 82 -13.77 -9.10 -4.62
CA SER A 82 -12.58 -9.07 -5.46
C SER A 82 -11.84 -7.73 -5.38
N TRP A 83 -10.65 -7.75 -4.79
CA TRP A 83 -9.71 -6.62 -4.79
C TRP A 83 -8.83 -6.51 -6.05
N SER A 84 -8.99 -7.44 -7.00
CA SER A 84 -8.14 -7.53 -8.20
C SER A 84 -8.14 -6.29 -9.11
N ARG A 85 -9.15 -5.43 -8.98
CA ARG A 85 -9.31 -4.18 -9.75
C ARG A 85 -9.03 -2.92 -8.93
N VAL A 86 -8.71 -3.06 -7.65
CA VAL A 86 -8.34 -1.92 -6.81
C VAL A 86 -6.93 -1.49 -7.20
N SER A 87 -6.84 -0.29 -7.73
CA SER A 87 -5.58 0.41 -7.96
C SER A 87 -5.73 1.81 -7.41
N ILE A 88 -4.69 2.35 -6.80
CA ILE A 88 -4.60 3.81 -6.56
C ILE A 88 -3.83 4.44 -7.72
N VAL A 89 -2.76 3.77 -8.17
CA VAL A 89 -2.00 4.13 -9.38
C VAL A 89 -2.97 4.29 -10.55
N ASP A 90 -2.95 5.47 -11.17
CA ASP A 90 -3.75 5.82 -12.35
C ASP A 90 -5.28 5.78 -12.15
N SER A 91 -5.80 5.36 -11.00
CA SER A 91 -7.25 5.34 -10.72
C SER A 91 -7.87 6.73 -10.62
N LEU A 92 -7.03 7.73 -10.35
CA LEU A 92 -7.38 9.14 -10.34
C LEU A 92 -7.29 9.75 -11.74
N ALA A 93 -6.96 8.98 -12.79
CA ALA A 93 -6.95 9.48 -14.16
C ALA A 93 -8.30 10.11 -14.52
N GLY A 94 -8.26 11.37 -14.94
CA GLY A 94 -9.47 12.15 -15.25
C GLY A 94 -10.17 12.79 -14.04
N ASN A 95 -9.76 12.48 -12.81
CA ASN A 95 -10.23 13.18 -11.62
C ASN A 95 -9.43 14.48 -11.42
N THR A 96 -9.93 15.57 -12.00
CA THR A 96 -9.32 16.91 -11.89
C THR A 96 -9.41 17.50 -10.49
N GLU A 97 -10.26 16.94 -9.62
CA GLU A 97 -10.40 17.33 -8.22
C GLU A 97 -9.36 16.68 -7.31
N ALA A 98 -8.56 15.73 -7.83
CA ALA A 98 -7.53 15.00 -7.08
C ALA A 98 -6.27 15.85 -6.78
N ARG A 99 -6.45 17.06 -6.24
CA ARG A 99 -5.40 18.03 -6.01
C ARG A 99 -4.41 17.57 -4.94
N GLY A 100 -3.12 17.74 -5.20
CA GLY A 100 -2.04 17.35 -4.29
C GLY A 100 -1.91 15.85 -4.05
N ALA A 101 -2.69 15.00 -4.71
CA ALA A 101 -2.54 13.55 -4.66
C ALA A 101 -1.35 13.11 -5.53
N TYR A 102 -0.43 12.34 -4.96
CA TYR A 102 0.66 11.76 -5.75
C TYR A 102 0.12 10.62 -6.63
N PRO A 103 0.41 10.60 -7.93
CA PRO A 103 -0.25 9.69 -8.86
C PRO A 103 0.29 8.24 -8.84
N ILE A 104 1.42 8.00 -8.16
CA ILE A 104 2.05 6.68 -8.02
C ILE A 104 2.03 6.27 -6.55
N THR A 105 0.84 5.97 -6.06
CA THR A 105 0.59 5.49 -4.69
C THR A 105 -0.09 4.12 -4.76
N SER A 106 0.05 3.30 -3.72
CA SER A 106 -0.66 2.01 -3.62
C SER A 106 -0.85 1.64 -2.15
N PHE A 107 -1.89 0.86 -1.87
CA PHE A 107 -1.95 0.10 -0.63
C PHE A 107 -0.95 -1.07 -0.67
N SER A 108 -0.55 -1.49 0.52
CA SER A 108 -0.06 -2.85 0.77
C SER A 108 -1.18 -3.66 1.42
N TYR A 109 -1.23 -4.95 1.16
CA TYR A 109 -2.34 -5.81 1.55
C TYR A 109 -1.88 -6.95 2.44
N ILE A 110 -2.70 -7.29 3.44
CA ILE A 110 -2.60 -8.54 4.18
C ILE A 110 -3.74 -9.43 3.72
N LEU A 111 -3.41 -10.65 3.25
CA LEU A 111 -4.39 -11.64 2.83
C LEU A 111 -4.60 -12.65 3.94
N ILE A 112 -5.85 -12.86 4.33
CA ILE A 112 -6.22 -13.69 5.47
C ILE A 112 -7.44 -14.53 5.11
N TYR A 113 -7.50 -15.76 5.60
CA TYR A 113 -8.69 -16.58 5.48
C TYR A 113 -9.83 -16.03 6.34
N LYS A 114 -11.04 -15.98 5.77
CA LYS A 114 -12.24 -15.55 6.49
C LYS A 114 -12.62 -16.50 7.64
N GLU A 115 -12.42 -17.79 7.45
CA GLU A 115 -12.55 -18.81 8.49
C GLU A 115 -11.15 -19.31 8.82
N LEU A 116 -10.69 -19.09 10.05
CA LEU A 116 -9.31 -19.34 10.44
C LEU A 116 -9.05 -20.81 10.82
N ASN A 117 -10.08 -21.58 11.17
CA ASN A 117 -9.89 -23.01 11.49
C ASN A 117 -9.42 -23.86 10.29
N VAL A 118 -9.48 -23.32 9.07
CA VAL A 118 -9.00 -23.98 7.84
C VAL A 118 -7.47 -24.03 7.77
N LEU A 119 -6.78 -23.19 8.55
CA LEU A 119 -5.34 -23.12 8.57
C LEU A 119 -4.76 -24.26 9.43
N PRO A 120 -3.74 -24.99 8.93
CA PRO A 120 -3.10 -26.04 9.72
C PRO A 120 -2.48 -25.44 10.99
N ASN A 121 -2.65 -26.12 12.11
CA ASN A 121 -2.17 -25.71 13.44
C ASN A 121 -2.79 -24.42 14.00
N MET A 122 -3.89 -23.90 13.42
CA MET A 122 -4.61 -22.76 13.97
C MET A 122 -5.53 -23.20 15.11
N ASN A 123 -5.27 -22.69 16.31
CA ASN A 123 -6.18 -22.80 17.46
C ASN A 123 -6.90 -21.46 17.71
N GLU A 124 -7.97 -21.51 18.50
CA GLU A 124 -8.81 -20.32 18.77
C GLU A 124 -8.03 -19.17 19.41
N ALA A 125 -7.11 -19.46 20.34
CA ALA A 125 -6.31 -18.44 21.01
C ALA A 125 -5.38 -17.71 20.04
N THR A 126 -4.70 -18.44 19.15
CA THR A 126 -3.87 -17.87 18.09
C THR A 126 -4.72 -17.08 17.09
N ALA A 127 -5.92 -17.57 16.75
CA ALA A 127 -6.85 -16.89 15.86
C ALA A 127 -7.30 -15.54 16.43
N LYS A 128 -7.68 -15.49 17.71
CA LYS A 128 -8.03 -14.25 18.42
C LYS A 128 -6.86 -13.27 18.45
N ALA A 129 -5.67 -13.73 18.84
CA ALA A 129 -4.48 -12.90 18.89
C ALA A 129 -4.12 -12.30 17.52
N LEU A 130 -4.32 -13.05 16.43
CA LEU A 130 -4.12 -12.54 15.07
C LEU A 130 -5.10 -11.39 14.77
N VAL A 131 -6.40 -11.57 15.06
CA VAL A 131 -7.42 -10.53 14.80
C VAL A 131 -7.17 -9.30 15.66
N GLU A 132 -6.82 -9.47 16.93
CA GLU A 132 -6.46 -8.37 17.84
C GLU A 132 -5.21 -7.61 17.36
N PHE A 133 -4.18 -8.31 16.87
CA PHE A 133 -3.01 -7.68 16.30
C PHE A 133 -3.35 -6.83 15.07
N LEU A 134 -4.21 -7.34 14.18
CA LEU A 134 -4.63 -6.61 12.98
C LEU A 134 -5.51 -5.40 13.34
N TRP A 135 -6.38 -5.57 14.33
CA TRP A 135 -7.17 -4.47 14.87
C TRP A 135 -6.25 -3.38 15.43
N TRP A 136 -5.26 -3.73 16.25
CA TRP A 136 -4.25 -2.79 16.72
C TRP A 136 -3.49 -2.14 15.56
N ALA A 137 -3.09 -2.91 14.55
CA ALA A 137 -2.29 -2.43 13.42
C ALA A 137 -3.02 -1.34 12.60
N ILE A 138 -4.34 -1.46 12.42
CA ILE A 138 -5.13 -0.44 11.70
C ILE A 138 -5.50 0.76 12.58
N HIS A 139 -5.33 0.68 13.90
CA HIS A 139 -5.58 1.74 14.89
C HIS A 139 -4.25 2.28 15.45
N ASP A 140 -3.90 1.96 16.70
CA ASP A 140 -2.74 2.47 17.41
C ASP A 140 -1.42 2.22 16.66
N GLY A 141 -1.32 1.09 15.96
CA GLY A 141 -0.16 0.73 15.16
C GLY A 141 0.15 1.74 14.03
N GLN A 142 -0.84 2.51 13.59
CA GLN A 142 -0.65 3.57 12.58
C GLN A 142 0.30 4.67 13.07
N SER A 143 0.45 4.87 14.38
CA SER A 143 1.34 5.92 14.92
C SER A 143 2.80 5.69 14.55
N PHE A 144 3.18 4.46 14.20
CA PHE A 144 4.53 4.10 13.77
C PHE A 144 4.76 4.29 12.26
N ALA A 145 3.69 4.49 11.47
CA ALA A 145 3.78 4.58 10.01
C ALA A 145 4.60 5.80 9.52
N PRO A 146 4.43 7.02 10.07
CA PRO A 146 5.14 8.20 9.58
C PRO A 146 6.67 8.11 9.74
N ASP A 147 7.15 7.52 10.83
CA ASP A 147 8.59 7.31 11.08
C ASP A 147 9.22 6.36 10.06
N LEU A 148 8.40 5.52 9.45
CA LEU A 148 8.76 4.62 8.36
C LEU A 148 8.41 5.19 6.98
N TYR A 149 8.05 6.48 6.88
CA TYR A 149 7.63 7.17 5.65
C TYR A 149 6.34 6.65 5.00
N TYR A 150 5.52 5.92 5.74
CA TYR A 150 4.19 5.49 5.29
C TYR A 150 3.11 6.50 5.72
N ALA A 151 2.14 6.73 4.84
CA ALA A 151 0.94 7.45 5.22
C ALA A 151 0.06 6.56 6.11
N PRO A 152 -0.41 7.07 7.27
CA PRO A 152 -1.47 6.42 8.02
C PRO A 152 -2.70 6.21 7.13
N LEU A 153 -3.44 5.12 7.38
CA LEU A 153 -4.68 4.89 6.63
C LEU A 153 -5.70 5.99 6.90
N PRO A 154 -6.40 6.50 5.87
CA PRO A 154 -7.59 7.30 6.03
C PRO A 154 -8.63 6.66 6.94
N GLN A 155 -9.39 7.48 7.68
CA GLN A 155 -10.46 6.98 8.56
C GLN A 155 -11.50 6.13 7.80
N SER A 156 -11.80 6.47 6.54
CA SER A 156 -12.68 5.70 5.67
C SER A 156 -12.13 4.29 5.38
N VAL A 157 -10.82 4.16 5.19
CA VAL A 157 -10.13 2.89 4.98
C VAL A 157 -10.02 2.10 6.29
N VAL A 158 -9.77 2.78 7.43
CA VAL A 158 -9.79 2.14 8.75
C VAL A 158 -11.16 1.51 9.01
N LYS A 159 -12.24 2.26 8.83
CA LYS A 159 -13.61 1.75 8.97
C LYS A 159 -13.88 0.55 8.05
N HIS A 160 -13.42 0.62 6.81
CA HIS A 160 -13.53 -0.49 5.86
C HIS A 160 -12.81 -1.76 6.36
N ASN A 161 -11.63 -1.60 6.95
CA ASN A 161 -10.87 -2.70 7.54
C ASN A 161 -11.53 -3.23 8.82
N GLU A 162 -12.10 -2.38 9.67
CA GLU A 162 -12.87 -2.82 10.84
C GLU A 162 -14.04 -3.74 10.43
N GLU A 163 -14.82 -3.31 9.44
CA GLU A 163 -15.94 -4.09 8.88
C GLU A 163 -15.45 -5.43 8.32
N THR A 164 -14.29 -5.44 7.67
CA THR A 164 -13.65 -6.65 7.13
C THR A 164 -13.18 -7.60 8.24
N LEU A 165 -12.50 -7.10 9.26
CA LEU A 165 -11.96 -7.91 10.36
C LEU A 165 -13.09 -8.56 11.18
N ARG A 166 -14.24 -7.89 11.34
CA ARG A 166 -15.43 -8.46 11.99
C ARG A 166 -16.08 -9.61 11.21
N MET A 167 -15.70 -9.82 9.94
CA MET A 167 -16.14 -10.99 9.18
C MET A 167 -15.31 -12.24 9.47
N ILE A 168 -14.17 -12.10 10.16
CA ILE A 168 -13.27 -13.22 10.46
C ILE A 168 -13.89 -14.10 11.55
N THR A 169 -13.84 -15.41 11.30
CA THR A 169 -14.47 -16.43 12.14
C THR A 169 -13.49 -17.54 12.52
N TYR A 170 -13.78 -18.21 13.64
CA TYR A 170 -13.21 -19.50 14.02
C TYR A 170 -14.35 -20.44 14.40
N ASN A 171 -14.48 -21.58 13.71
CA ASN A 171 -15.62 -22.49 13.87
C ASN A 171 -16.97 -21.79 13.66
N GLY A 172 -17.04 -20.84 12.72
CA GLY A 172 -18.24 -20.05 12.44
C GLY A 172 -18.58 -18.98 13.47
N GLN A 173 -17.79 -18.81 14.54
CA GLN A 173 -17.96 -17.75 15.53
C GLN A 173 -17.05 -16.56 15.23
N GLN A 174 -17.56 -15.34 15.32
CA GLN A 174 -16.75 -14.13 15.15
C GLN A 174 -15.69 -14.02 16.25
N LEU A 175 -14.52 -13.51 15.87
CA LEU A 175 -13.39 -13.38 16.79
C LEU A 175 -13.23 -11.98 17.41
N HIS A 176 -13.98 -10.99 16.90
CA HIS A 176 -13.98 -9.63 17.38
C HIS A 176 -15.40 -9.06 17.31
N GLU A 177 -15.82 -8.32 18.33
CA GLU A 177 -17.16 -7.72 18.46
C GLU A 177 -17.30 -6.38 17.71
#